data_AF-A0A5R9E504-F1
#
_entry.id   AF-A0A5R9E504-F1
#
_cell.length_a   1.000
_cell.length_b   1.000
_cell.length_c   1.000
_cell.angle_alpha   90.00
_cell.angle_beta   90.00
_cell.angle_gamma   90.00
#
_symmetry.space_group_name_H-M   'P 1'
#
loop_
_entity.id
_entity.type
_entity.pdbx_description
1 polymer ?
#
loop_
_entity_poly.entity_id
_entity_poly.type
_entity_poly.pdbx_seq_one_letter_code
_entity_poly.pdbx_strand_id
1 'polypeptide(L)'
;MIRTDVLRLAQVRADAASGAAMRTRAAARLSLSEIADLCGVDPSTVWRWERGKRTPRGEAALAYARVLDDLTQQRNREQVA
;
A
#
# COMPACT_ATOMS: atom_id res chain seq x y z
N MET A 1 6.09 15.29 -9.83
CA MET A 1 4.82 14.82 -9.23
C MET A 1 3.69 15.12 -10.19
N ILE A 2 3.08 14.09 -10.76
CA ILE A 2 1.97 14.18 -11.72
C ILE A 2 0.65 14.09 -10.94
N ARG A 3 -0.47 14.61 -11.47
CA ARG A 3 -1.81 14.53 -10.84
C ARG A 3 -2.16 13.14 -10.30
N THR A 4 -1.78 12.09 -11.04
CA THR A 4 -2.00 10.69 -10.64
C THR A 4 -1.24 10.32 -9.37
N ASP A 5 -0.04 10.85 -9.16
CA ASP A 5 0.76 10.61 -7.95
C ASP A 5 0.10 11.19 -6.71
N VAL A 6 -0.51 12.38 -6.85
CA VAL A 6 -1.24 13.02 -5.74
C VAL A 6 -2.44 12.17 -5.32
N LEU A 7 -3.19 11.64 -6.28
CA LEU A 7 -4.33 10.76 -6.01
C LEU A 7 -3.88 9.46 -5.33
N ARG A 8 -2.79 8.86 -5.81
CA ARG A 8 -2.19 7.68 -5.16
C ARG A 8 -1.74 7.94 -3.74
N LEU A 9 -1.12 9.09 -3.49
CA LEU A 9 -0.74 9.49 -2.13
C LEU A 9 -1.95 9.69 -1.23
N ALA A 10 -3.03 10.29 -1.72
CA ALA A 10 -4.25 10.45 -0.94
C ALA A 10 -4.85 9.06 -0.60
N GLN A 11 -4.93 8.19 -1.59
CA GLN A 11 -5.49 6.85 -1.45
C GLN A 11 -4.69 5.98 -0.47
N VAL A 12 -3.37 5.83 -0.66
CA VAL A 12 -2.54 5.00 0.23
C VAL A 12 -2.55 5.49 1.68
N ARG A 13 -2.71 6.80 1.90
CA ARG A 13 -2.84 7.37 3.25
C ARG A 13 -4.18 7.02 3.87
N ALA A 14 -5.27 7.11 3.12
CA ALA A 14 -6.59 6.69 3.57
C ALA A 14 -6.63 5.18 3.88
N ASP A 15 -6.01 4.36 3.02
CA ASP A 15 -5.95 2.92 3.20
C ASP A 15 -5.07 2.51 4.38
N ALA A 16 -3.95 3.19 4.59
CA ALA A 16 -3.10 3.00 5.76
C ALA A 16 -3.83 3.39 7.05
N ALA A 17 -4.54 4.53 7.06
CA ALA A 17 -5.28 4.99 8.23
C ALA A 17 -6.47 4.10 8.59
N SER A 18 -7.17 3.54 7.60
CA SER A 18 -8.33 2.65 7.80
C SER A 18 -7.96 1.17 7.99
N GLY A 19 -6.66 0.84 7.91
CA GLY A 19 -6.17 -0.53 7.90
C GLY A 19 -6.53 -1.32 6.64
N ALA A 20 -7.11 -0.69 5.61
CA ALA A 20 -7.41 -1.34 4.34
C ALA A 20 -6.13 -1.84 3.65
N ALA A 21 -5.04 -1.06 3.73
CA ALA A 21 -3.74 -1.45 3.17
C ALA A 21 -3.25 -2.79 3.74
N MET A 22 -3.35 -2.96 5.07
CA MET A 22 -3.02 -4.20 5.77
C MET A 22 -3.88 -5.37 5.28
N ARG A 23 -5.19 -5.17 5.13
CA ARG A 23 -6.13 -6.21 4.69
C ARG A 23 -5.84 -6.63 3.25
N THR A 24 -5.58 -5.67 2.36
CA THR A 24 -5.23 -5.94 0.96
C THR A 24 -3.94 -6.75 0.87
N ARG A 25 -2.87 -6.32 1.57
CA ARG A 25 -1.61 -7.06 1.62
C ARG A 25 -1.80 -8.48 2.17
N ALA A 26 -2.49 -8.62 3.31
CA ALA A 26 -2.69 -9.91 3.95
C ALA A 26 -3.55 -10.86 3.11
N ALA A 27 -4.57 -10.36 2.40
CA ALA A 27 -5.38 -11.15 1.48
C ALA A 27 -4.55 -11.67 0.29
N ALA A 28 -3.56 -10.88 -0.17
CA ALA A 28 -2.59 -11.28 -1.18
C ALA A 28 -1.48 -12.20 -0.63
N ARG A 29 -1.51 -12.56 0.67
CA ARG A 29 -0.51 -13.39 1.37
C ARG A 29 0.92 -12.83 1.31
N LEU A 30 1.07 -11.52 1.13
CA LEU A 30 2.37 -10.86 1.14
C LEU A 30 2.80 -10.51 2.56
N SER A 31 4.07 -10.76 2.87
CA SER A 31 4.71 -10.37 4.11
C SER A 31 5.00 -8.87 4.15
N LEU A 32 5.32 -8.35 5.34
CA LEU A 32 5.77 -6.97 5.49
C LEU A 32 7.13 -6.75 4.81
N SER A 33 8.01 -7.76 4.82
CA SER A 33 9.34 -7.67 4.21
C SER A 33 9.27 -7.56 2.69
N GLU A 34 8.44 -8.36 2.03
CA GLU A 34 8.26 -8.27 0.57
C GLU A 34 7.77 -6.88 0.13
N ILE A 35 6.83 -6.29 0.88
CA ILE A 35 6.38 -4.91 0.61
C ILE A 35 7.48 -3.89 0.89
N ALA A 36 8.22 -4.08 1.98
CA ALA A 36 9.26 -3.16 2.40
C ALA A 36 10.42 -3.10 1.40
N ASP A 37 10.84 -4.27 0.88
CA ASP A 37 11.87 -4.40 -0.14
C ASP A 37 11.48 -3.66 -1.43
N LEU A 38 10.23 -3.82 -1.88
CA LEU A 38 9.69 -3.09 -3.04
C LEU A 38 9.63 -1.58 -2.82
N CYS A 39 9.39 -1.14 -1.58
CA CYS A 39 9.28 0.27 -1.22
C CYS A 39 10.63 0.90 -0.85
N GLY A 40 11.70 0.12 -0.73
CA GLY A 40 13.02 0.57 -0.27
C GLY A 40 13.01 1.08 1.17
N VAL A 41 12.25 0.45 2.06
CA VAL A 41 12.15 0.83 3.49
C VAL A 41 12.34 -0.37 4.39
N ASP A 42 12.51 -0.13 5.70
CA ASP A 42 12.52 -1.19 6.70
C ASP A 42 11.10 -1.77 6.94
N PRO A 43 10.93 -3.09 7.19
CA PRO A 43 9.62 -3.71 7.46
C PRO A 43 8.82 -3.06 8.60
N SER A 44 9.50 -2.51 9.63
CA SER A 44 8.84 -1.76 10.71
C SER A 44 8.20 -0.45 10.24
N THR A 45 8.66 0.09 9.10
CA THR A 45 8.08 1.28 8.47
C THR A 45 6.72 0.94 7.89
N VAL A 46 6.62 -0.16 7.13
CA VAL A 46 5.36 -0.67 6.58
C VAL A 46 4.39 -1.03 7.71
N TRP A 47 4.88 -1.71 8.76
CA TRP A 47 4.06 -2.02 9.94
C TRP A 47 3.48 -0.77 10.59
N ARG A 48 4.28 0.29 10.78
CA ARG A 48 3.82 1.56 11.35
C ARG A 48 2.81 2.26 10.45
N TRP A 49 2.94 2.16 9.14
CA TRP A 49 1.95 2.68 8.20
C TRP A 49 0.62 1.96 8.33
N GLU A 50 0.64 0.63 8.27
CA GLU A 50 -0.56 -0.21 8.33
C GLU A 50 -1.32 -0.13 9.65
N ARG A 51 -0.62 0.21 10.75
CA ARG A 51 -1.22 0.45 12.06
C ARG A 51 -1.66 1.90 12.27
N GLY A 52 -1.57 2.76 11.26
CA GLY A 52 -1.87 4.19 11.36
C GLY A 52 -0.93 4.97 12.28
N LYS A 53 0.19 4.37 12.73
CA LYS A 53 1.17 5.01 13.63
C LYS A 53 2.02 6.04 12.90
N ARG A 54 2.15 5.92 11.58
CA ARG A 54 2.87 6.89 10.73
C ARG A 54 2.19 7.00 9.38
N THR A 55 2.10 8.22 8.86
CA THR A 55 1.60 8.46 7.50
C THR A 55 2.68 8.12 6.46
N PRO A 56 2.38 7.33 5.40
CA PRO A 56 3.24 7.16 4.24
C PRO A 56 3.53 8.50 3.55
N ARG A 57 4.80 8.75 3.19
CA ARG A 57 5.25 9.95 2.47
C ARG A 57 6.33 9.64 1.42
N GLY A 58 6.50 10.55 0.47
CA GLY A 58 7.56 10.51 -0.54
C GLY A 58 7.44 9.35 -1.53
N GLU A 59 8.55 9.00 -2.16
CA GLU A 59 8.61 7.94 -3.18
C GLU A 59 8.22 6.56 -2.65
N ALA A 60 8.61 6.22 -1.42
CA ALA A 60 8.24 4.96 -0.81
C ALA A 60 6.72 4.81 -0.64
N ALA A 61 6.00 5.90 -0.37
CA ALA A 61 4.54 5.87 -0.33
C ALA A 61 3.90 5.70 -1.71
N LEU A 62 4.51 6.28 -2.75
CA LEU A 62 4.06 6.06 -4.12
C LEU A 62 4.31 4.62 -4.58
N ALA A 63 5.46 4.05 -4.22
CA ALA A 63 5.75 2.63 -4.45
C ALA A 63 4.71 1.76 -3.76
N TYR A 64 4.40 2.05 -2.50
CA TYR A 64 3.40 1.31 -1.75
C TYR A 64 2.00 1.44 -2.36
N ALA A 65 1.61 2.65 -2.78
CA ALA A 65 0.33 2.91 -3.43
C ALA A 65 0.16 2.08 -4.71
N ARG A 66 1.20 2.04 -5.56
CA ARG A 66 1.17 1.25 -6.81
C ARG A 66 0.93 -0.23 -6.55
N VAL A 67 1.64 -0.81 -5.58
CA VAL A 67 1.46 -2.23 -5.23
C VAL A 67 0.03 -2.50 -4.74
N LEU A 68 -0.53 -1.64 -3.89
CA LEU A 68 -1.91 -1.82 -3.41
C LEU A 68 -2.95 -1.64 -4.51
N ASP A 69 -2.75 -0.70 -5.44
CA ASP A 69 -3.61 -0.50 -6.61
C ASP A 69 -3.63 -1.78 -7.47
N ASP A 70 -2.46 -2.37 -7.74
CA ASP A 70 -2.31 -3.55 -8.58
C ASP A 70 -2.95 -4.78 -7.92
N LEU A 71 -2.74 -4.99 -6.62
CA LEU A 71 -3.38 -6.07 -5.86
C LEU A 71 -4.91 -5.93 -5.82
N THR A 72 -5.40 -4.70 -5.66
CA THR A 72 -6.84 -4.43 -5.65
C THR A 72 -7.45 -4.71 -7.02
N GLN A 73 -6.78 -4.30 -8.10
CA GLN A 73 -7.24 -4.59 -9.46
C GLN A 73 -7.21 -6.08 -9.78
N GLN A 74 -6.15 -6.80 -9.39
CA GLN A 74 -6.08 -8.25 -9.57
C GLN A 74 -7.27 -8.94 -8.89
N ARG A 75 -7.54 -8.60 -7.63
CA ARG A 75 -8.66 -9.16 -6.88
C ARG A 75 -10.01 -8.86 -7.52
N ASN A 76 -10.20 -7.64 -8.02
CA ASN A 76 -11.45 -7.25 -8.68
C ASN A 76 -11.66 -8.04 -10.00
N ARG A 77 -10.59 -8.39 -10.72
CA ARG A 77 -10.68 -9.23 -11.92
C ARG A 77 -11.08 -10.66 -11.58
N GLU A 78 -10.55 -11.21 -10.50
CA GLU A 78 -10.86 -12.57 -10.03
C GLU A 78 -12.30 -12.70 -9.51
N GLN A 79 -12.96 -11.61 -9.11
CA GLN A 79 -14.34 -11.63 -8.58
C GLN A 79 -15.44 -11.58 -9.64
N VAL A 80 -15.10 -11.21 -10.88
CA VAL A 80 -16.07 -11.06 -11.99
C VAL A 80 -16.08 -12.27 -12.92
N ALA A 81 -15.08 -13.15 -12.80
CA ALA A 81 -14.98 -14.42 -13.51
C ALA A 81 -15.66 -15.56 -12.73
#